data_AF-A0A968C703-F1
#
_entry.id   AF-A0A968C703-F1
#
_cell.length_a   1.000
_cell.length_b   1.000
_cell.length_c   1.000
_cell.angle_alpha   90.00
_cell.angle_beta   90.00
_cell.angle_gamma   90.00
#
_symmetry.space_group_name_H-M   'P 1'
#
loop_
_entity.id
_entity.type
_entity.pdbx_description
1 polymer ?
#
loop_
_entity_poly.entity_id
_entity_poly.type
_entity_poly.pdbx_seq_one_letter_code
_entity_poly.pdbx_strand_id
1 'polypeptide(L)' 'AMRLCDLEGKEQESAGACMGVSRGTVQRLLKSGRSKVLGAILDSSALVIERGESDEAVYTDD' A
#
# COMPACT_ATOMS: atom_id res chain seq x y z
N ALA A 1 -3.53 -1.35 -0.43
CA ALA A 1 -4.13 -1.06 0.90
C ALA A 1 -4.10 0.43 1.23
N MET A 2 -2.95 1.05 1.50
CA MET A 2 -2.88 2.48 1.89
C MET A 2 -3.51 3.42 0.85
N ARG A 3 -3.23 3.24 -0.45
CA ARG A 3 -3.92 4.01 -1.50
C ARG A 3 -5.45 3.92 -1.38
N LEU A 4 -6.00 2.72 -1.27
CA LEU A 4 -7.45 2.53 -1.22
C LEU A 4 -8.09 3.12 0.04
N CYS A 5 -7.48 2.93 1.20
CA CYS A 5 -8.07 3.38 2.46
C CYS A 5 -7.69 4.82 2.82
N ASP A 6 -6.41 5.17 2.73
CA ASP A 6 -5.88 6.43 3.25
C ASP A 6 -5.99 7.56 2.22
N LEU A 7 -5.88 7.26 0.92
CA LEU A 7 -6.03 8.26 -0.15
C LEU A 7 -7.44 8.29 -0.75
N GLU A 8 -8.01 7.12 -1.07
CA GLU A 8 -9.35 7.03 -1.70
C GLU A 8 -10.50 6.89 -0.69
N GLY A 9 -10.21 6.82 0.61
CA GLY A 9 -11.21 6.81 1.67
C GLY A 9 -12.07 5.53 1.77
N LYS A 10 -11.64 4.43 1.15
CA LYS A 10 -12.40 3.16 1.23
C LYS A 10 -12.30 2.52 2.60
N GLU A 11 -13.44 2.04 3.08
CA GLU A 11 -13.49 1.12 4.22
C GLU A 11 -12.66 -0.14 3.96
N GLN A 12 -12.09 -0.74 5.01
CA GLN A 12 -11.16 -1.88 4.88
C GLN A 12 -11.80 -3.10 4.22
N GLU A 13 -13.11 -3.30 4.42
CA GLU A 13 -13.86 -4.37 3.77
C GLU A 13 -13.95 -4.16 2.25
N SER A 14 -14.32 -2.95 1.81
CA SER A 14 -14.34 -2.58 0.40
C SER A 14 -12.96 -2.66 -0.24
N ALA A 15 -11.93 -2.18 0.46
CA ALA A 15 -10.54 -2.32 0.00
C ALA A 15 -10.11 -3.79 -0.12
N GLY A 16 -10.56 -4.66 0.80
CA GLY A 16 -10.31 -6.10 0.74
C GLY A 16 -10.94 -6.74 -0.49
N ALA A 17 -12.20 -6.39 -0.78
CA ALA A 17 -12.88 -6.83 -1.99
C ALA A 17 -12.15 -6.37 -3.26
N CYS A 18 -11.74 -5.09 -3.35
CA CYS A 18 -10.97 -4.57 -4.49
C CYS A 18 -9.62 -5.28 -4.68
N MET A 19 -9.00 -5.73 -3.60
CA MET A 19 -7.68 -6.37 -3.61
C MET A 19 -7.75 -7.90 -3.72
N GLY A 20 -8.94 -8.52 -3.67
CA GLY A 20 -9.08 -9.98 -3.61
C GLY A 20 -8.50 -10.61 -2.34
N VAL A 21 -8.47 -9.88 -1.21
CA VAL A 21 -7.91 -10.35 0.06
C VAL A 21 -8.86 -10.11 1.23
N SER A 22 -8.65 -10.83 2.33
CA SER A 22 -9.47 -10.64 3.54
C SER A 22 -9.27 -9.26 4.18
N ARG A 23 -10.30 -8.76 4.90
CA ARG A 23 -10.22 -7.54 5.73
C ARG A 23 -9.03 -7.56 6.69
N GLY A 24 -8.75 -8.71 7.32
CA GLY A 24 -7.59 -8.87 8.21
C GLY A 24 -6.24 -8.72 7.48
N THR A 25 -6.18 -9.07 6.20
CA THR A 25 -4.99 -8.81 5.36
C THR A 25 -4.85 -7.33 5.08
N VAL A 26 -5.92 -6.62 4.74
CA VAL A 26 -5.92 -5.15 4.58
C VAL A 26 -5.41 -4.48 5.86
N GLN A 27 -5.93 -4.87 7.03
CA GLN A 27 -5.50 -4.33 8.31
C GLN A 27 -3.99 -4.50 8.54
N ARG A 28 -3.44 -5.69 8.27
CA ARG A 28 -2.00 -5.96 8.39
C ARG A 28 -1.16 -5.12 7.42
N LEU A 29 -1.61 -5.00 6.17
CA LEU A 29 -0.95 -4.18 5.15
C LEU A 29 -0.96 -2.69 5.53
N LEU A 30 -2.08 -2.16 6.02
CA LEU A 30 -2.18 -0.77 6.51
C LEU A 30 -1.24 -0.53 7.69
N LYS A 31 -1.23 -1.44 8.68
CA LYS A 31 -0.32 -1.33 9.83
C LYS A 31 1.15 -1.29 9.38
N SER A 32 1.55 -2.21 8.50
CA SER A 32 2.94 -2.27 8.02
C SER A 32 3.31 -1.05 7.18
N GLY A 33 2.48 -0.68 6.21
CA GLY A 33 2.77 0.45 5.32
C GLY A 33 2.85 1.79 6.05
N ARG A 34 1.88 2.09 6.93
CA ARG A 34 1.88 3.34 7.71
C ARG A 34 3.09 3.42 8.63
N SER A 35 3.49 2.32 9.27
CA SER A 35 4.69 2.27 10.10
C SER A 35 5.96 2.59 9.31
N LYS A 36 6.10 2.08 8.08
CA LYS A 36 7.26 2.35 7.21
C LYS A 36 7.30 3.82 6.77
N VAL A 37 6.16 4.35 6.34
CA VAL A 37 6.06 5.75 5.89
C VAL A 37 6.33 6.72 7.04
N LEU A 38 5.70 6.50 8.20
CA LEU A 38 5.93 7.34 9.37
C LEU A 38 7.37 7.24 9.86
N GLY A 39 7.95 6.04 9.90
CA GLY A 39 9.36 5.86 10.23
C GLY A 39 10.27 6.64 9.29
N ALA A 40 10.07 6.52 7.98
CA ALA A 40 10.88 7.25 7.00
C ALA A 40 10.77 8.78 7.17
N ILE A 41 9.58 9.30 7.45
CA ILE A 41 9.38 10.74 7.69
C ILE A 41 10.10 11.20 8.96
N LEU A 42 9.92 10.47 10.07
CA LEU A 42 10.49 10.85 11.37
C LEU A 42 12.02 10.77 11.36
N ASP A 43 12.57 9.76 10.68
CA ASP A 43 14.01 9.51 10.60
C ASP A 43 14.67 10.24 9.41
N SER A 44 13.93 11.07 8.68
CA SER A 44 14.40 11.74 7.45
C SER A 44 15.04 10.78 6.43
N SER A 45 14.50 9.56 6.35
CA SER A 45 15.00 8.49 5.48
C SER A 45 14.32 8.53 4.11
N ALA A 46 15.04 8.08 3.08
CA ALA A 46 14.47 7.92 1.75
C ALA A 46 13.46 6.77 1.70
N LEU A 47 12.32 6.98 1.03
CA LEU A 47 11.39 5.91 0.65
C LEU A 47 11.78 5.36 -0.73
N VAL A 48 12.27 4.12 -0.76
CA VAL A 48 12.56 3.40 -2.00
C VAL A 48 11.37 2.49 -2.31
N ILE A 49 10.84 2.60 -3.53
CA ILE A 49 9.83 1.69 -4.04
C ILE A 49 10.49 0.80 -5.09
N GLU A 50 10.68 -0.46 -4.74
CA GLU A 50 11.22 -1.48 -5.63
C GLU A 50 10.08 -2.14 -6.41
N ARG A 51 10.31 -2.44 -7.69
CA ARG A 51 9.41 -3.33 -8.44
C ARG A 51 9.59 -4.75 -7.93
N GLY A 52 8.48 -5.41 -7.61
CA GLY A 52 8.49 -6.83 -7.24
C GLY A 52 8.71 -7.72 -8.47
N GLU A 53 9.14 -8.97 -8.25
CA GLU A 53 9.31 -9.98 -9.33
C GLU A 53 8.02 -10.25 -10.13
N SER A 54 6.85 -9.90 -9.59
CA SER A 54 5.53 -10.07 -10.21
C SER A 54 4.97 -8.81 -10.88
N ASP A 55 5.71 -7.69 -10.92
CA ASP A 55 5.23 -6.45 -11.53
C ASP A 55 5.40 -6.53 -13.06
N GLU A 56 4.45 -7.18 -13.75
CA GLU A 56 4.26 -6.97 -15.19
C GLU A 56 4.10 -5.46 -15.46
N ALA A 57 4.78 -4.96 -16.47
CA ALA A 57 4.98 -3.54 -16.74
C ALA A 57 3.67 -2.74 -16.82
N VAL A 58 3.21 -2.16 -15.70
CA VAL A 58 2.00 -1.30 -15.65
C VAL A 58 2.27 0.13 -16.14
N TYR A 59 3.47 0.42 -16.64
CA TYR A 59 3.78 1.71 -17.26
C TYR A 59 4.53 1.43 -18.56
N THR A 60 3.79 1.40 -19.67
CA THR A 60 4.34 1.79 -20.97
C THR A 60 4.65 3.27 -20.88
N ASP A 61 5.93 3.62 -21.01
CA ASP A 61 6.37 5.00 -21.21
C ASP A 61 5.62 5.58 -22.41
N ASP A 62 4.92 6.70 -22.20
CA ASP A 62 4.43 7.64 -23.22
C ASP A 62 5.18 8.97 -23.00
#